data_AF-A0A965P443-F1
#
_entry.id   AF-A0A965P443-F1
#
_cell.length_a   1.000
_cell.length_b   1.000
_cell.length_c   1.000
_cell.angle_alpha   90.00
_cell.angle_beta   90.00
_cell.angle_gamma   90.00
#
_symmetry.space_group_name_H-M   'P 1'
#
loop_
_entity.id
_entity.type
_entity.pdbx_description
1 polymer ?
#
loop_
_entity_poly.entity_id
_entity_poly.type
_entity_poly.pdbx_seq_one_letter_code
_entity_poly.pdbx_strand_id
1 'polypeptide(L)'
;MSVPKASTRTTVTTTAGAWTQLFPTPTADRTGVVISVPATSANNVYVRIQPLGASAPAGLTAQYSDETVFQPTTRKWVEDARDNVSFWVTGADDAGGVCTVTAWEVMG
;
A
#
# COMPACT_ATOMS: atom_id res chain seq x y z
N MET A 1 -6.81 -25.99 4.45
CA MET A 1 -6.70 -24.52 4.56
C MET A 1 -5.24 -24.17 4.38
N SER A 2 -4.87 -23.64 3.23
CA SER A 2 -3.47 -23.31 2.96
C SER A 2 -3.17 -21.97 3.63
N VAL A 3 -2.25 -21.97 4.59
CA VAL A 3 -1.63 -20.74 5.08
C VAL A 3 -0.99 -20.06 3.86
N PRO A 4 -1.24 -18.76 3.59
CA PRO A 4 -0.58 -18.09 2.49
C PRO A 4 0.93 -18.22 2.67
N LYS A 5 1.61 -18.67 1.60
CA LYS A 5 3.06 -18.71 1.50
C LYS A 5 3.61 -17.32 1.86
N ALA A 6 4.70 -17.28 2.65
CA ALA A 6 5.18 -16.10 3.37
C ALA A 6 5.10 -14.80 2.57
N SER A 7 4.15 -13.91 2.92
CA SER A 7 4.06 -12.58 2.34
C SER A 7 5.11 -11.67 2.97
N THR A 8 5.98 -11.06 2.17
CA THR A 8 6.92 -10.06 2.64
C THR A 8 6.15 -8.82 3.07
N ARG A 9 6.38 -8.33 4.30
CA ARG A 9 5.70 -7.15 4.83
C ARG A 9 6.71 -6.03 5.10
N THR A 10 6.53 -4.90 4.41
CA THR A 10 7.35 -3.70 4.63
C THR A 10 6.54 -2.68 5.41
N THR A 11 7.10 -2.19 6.53
CA THR A 11 6.46 -1.16 7.36
C THR A 11 7.17 0.18 7.16
N VAL A 12 6.39 1.25 7.00
CA VAL A 12 6.90 2.62 7.00
C VAL A 12 6.07 3.48 7.93
N THR A 13 6.70 4.38 8.66
CA THR A 13 5.98 5.33 9.54
C THR A 13 5.75 6.64 8.79
N THR A 14 4.51 7.12 8.77
CA THR A 14 4.19 8.44 8.23
C THR A 14 4.68 9.53 9.17
N THR A 15 4.99 10.68 8.61
CA THR A 15 5.23 11.91 9.36
C THR A 15 4.18 12.92 8.95
N ALA A 16 3.57 13.56 9.95
CA ALA A 16 2.53 14.58 9.75
C ALA A 16 2.97 15.64 8.74
N GLY A 17 2.12 15.91 7.74
CA GLY A 17 2.39 16.91 6.70
C GLY A 17 3.48 16.51 5.69
N ALA A 18 4.04 15.31 5.75
CA ALA A 18 5.06 14.83 4.81
C ALA A 18 4.56 13.63 3.99
N TRP A 19 5.03 13.54 2.74
CA TRP A 19 4.83 12.36 1.91
C TRP A 19 5.81 11.27 2.30
N THR A 20 5.31 10.06 2.49
CA THR A 20 6.10 8.86 2.70
C THR A 20 5.94 7.94 1.50
N GLN A 21 7.04 7.40 0.99
CA GLN A 21 7.03 6.57 -0.22
C GLN A 21 7.72 5.23 0.01
N LEU A 22 7.13 4.18 -0.54
CA LEU A 22 7.65 2.82 -0.58
C LEU A 22 7.70 2.30 -2.00
N PHE A 23 8.62 1.36 -2.25
CA PHE A 23 8.82 0.72 -3.54
C PHE A 23 8.72 -0.81 -3.42
N PRO A 24 7.54 -1.36 -3.08
CA PRO A 24 7.39 -2.80 -3.06
C PRO A 24 7.43 -3.37 -4.48
N THR A 25 7.92 -4.60 -4.59
CA THR A 25 7.81 -5.44 -5.78
C THR A 25 6.59 -6.34 -5.57
N PRO A 26 5.46 -6.11 -6.27
CA PRO A 26 4.29 -6.98 -6.18
C PRO A 26 4.62 -8.36 -6.75
N THR A 27 4.09 -9.38 -6.11
CA THR A 27 4.18 -10.79 -6.55
C THR A 27 2.77 -11.33 -6.79
N ALA A 28 2.66 -12.50 -7.42
CA ALA A 28 1.38 -13.18 -7.57
C ALA A 28 0.80 -13.63 -6.20
N ASP A 29 1.67 -13.87 -5.21
CA ASP A 29 1.34 -14.38 -3.88
C ASP A 29 0.97 -13.30 -2.83
N ARG A 30 0.83 -12.03 -3.27
CA ARG A 30 0.59 -10.81 -2.46
C ARG A 30 1.83 -10.29 -1.72
N THR A 31 2.11 -9.01 -1.92
CA THR A 31 3.13 -8.24 -1.19
C THR A 31 2.46 -7.34 -0.16
N GLY A 32 2.85 -7.48 1.11
CA GLY A 32 2.27 -6.72 2.22
C GLY A 32 2.94 -5.36 2.43
N VAL A 33 2.13 -4.33 2.56
CA VAL A 33 2.58 -2.97 2.87
C VAL A 33 1.85 -2.47 4.10
N VAL A 34 2.59 -2.00 5.10
CA VAL A 34 2.04 -1.41 6.31
C VAL A 34 2.50 0.03 6.41
N ILE A 35 1.53 0.93 6.49
CA ILE A 35 1.73 2.34 6.74
C ILE A 35 1.37 2.59 8.20
N SER A 36 2.38 2.77 9.03
CA SER A 36 2.24 3.11 10.44
C SER A 36 1.91 4.59 10.56
N VAL A 37 0.74 4.86 11.12
CA VAL A 37 0.26 6.22 11.37
C VAL A 37 0.43 6.48 12.87
N PRO A 38 1.25 7.46 13.28
CA PRO A 38 1.44 7.77 14.68
C PRO A 38 0.10 8.16 15.34
N ALA A 39 -0.18 7.64 16.54
CA ALA A 39 -1.43 7.91 17.26
C ALA A 39 -1.67 9.39 17.63
N THR A 40 -0.65 10.25 17.46
CA THR A 40 -0.67 11.68 17.75
C THR A 40 -1.16 12.53 16.59
N SER A 41 -1.51 11.92 15.47
CA SER A 41 -1.62 12.55 14.17
C SER A 41 -3.08 12.59 13.71
N ALA A 42 -3.49 13.65 13.02
CA ALA A 42 -4.89 13.79 12.60
C ALA A 42 -5.23 12.63 11.67
N ASN A 43 -6.26 11.86 12.05
CA ASN A 43 -6.35 10.42 11.76
C ASN A 43 -6.64 10.03 10.30
N ASN A 44 -6.39 10.89 9.32
CA ASN A 44 -6.72 10.59 7.92
C ASN A 44 -5.47 10.50 7.05
N VAL A 45 -5.41 9.45 6.25
CA VAL A 45 -4.29 9.19 5.35
C VAL A 45 -4.79 9.02 3.93
N TYR A 46 -4.17 9.76 3.01
CA TYR A 46 -4.26 9.49 1.58
C TYR A 46 -3.20 8.48 1.19
N VAL A 47 -3.63 7.34 0.65
CA VAL A 47 -2.72 6.33 0.09
C VAL A 47 -2.93 6.24 -1.41
N ARG A 48 -1.84 6.24 -2.16
CA ARG A 48 -1.85 6.05 -3.61
C ARG A 48 -0.87 4.96 -3.98
N ILE A 49 -1.35 4.00 -4.76
CA ILE A 49 -0.55 2.90 -5.28
C ILE A 49 -0.44 3.07 -6.79
N GLN A 50 0.77 3.03 -7.34
CA GLN A 50 1.04 3.34 -8.74
C GLN A 50 2.11 2.42 -9.31
N PRO A 51 1.98 1.88 -10.52
CA PRO A 51 3.11 1.24 -11.18
C PRO A 51 4.26 2.24 -11.37
N LEU A 52 5.50 1.77 -11.24
CA LEU A 52 6.68 2.59 -11.47
C LEU A 52 7.25 2.33 -12.88
N GLY A 53 7.19 3.33 -13.75
CA GLY A 53 7.80 3.28 -15.08
C GLY A 53 7.07 2.38 -16.08
N ALA A 54 7.75 2.03 -17.18
CA ALA A 54 7.23 1.19 -18.25
C ALA A 54 7.06 -0.29 -17.86
N SER A 55 7.61 -0.69 -16.70
CA SER A 55 7.57 -2.04 -16.13
C SER A 55 6.48 -2.16 -15.06
N ALA A 56 5.30 -1.61 -15.36
CA ALA A 56 4.13 -1.77 -14.50
C ALA A 56 3.84 -3.27 -14.31
N PRO A 57 3.67 -3.77 -13.07
CA PRO A 57 3.22 -5.14 -12.88
C PRO A 57 1.88 -5.30 -13.60
N ALA A 58 1.79 -6.27 -14.51
CA ALA A 58 0.52 -6.57 -15.17
C ALA A 58 -0.52 -6.93 -14.09
N GLY A 59 -1.78 -6.54 -14.28
CA GLY A 59 -2.85 -6.88 -13.34
C GLY A 59 -2.64 -6.40 -11.89
N LEU A 60 -1.86 -5.33 -11.69
CA LEU A 60 -1.59 -4.78 -10.37
C LEU A 60 -2.91 -4.40 -9.66
N THR A 61 -3.16 -5.03 -8.52
CA THR A 61 -4.32 -4.77 -7.65
C THR A 61 -3.87 -4.43 -6.25
N ALA A 62 -4.68 -3.64 -5.54
CA ALA A 62 -4.45 -3.34 -4.14
C ALA A 62 -5.69 -3.68 -3.33
N GLN A 63 -5.49 -4.20 -2.12
CA GLN A 63 -6.56 -4.50 -1.18
C GLN A 63 -6.28 -3.76 0.12
N TYR A 64 -7.29 -3.06 0.63
CA TYR A 64 -7.29 -2.41 1.94
C TYR A 64 -8.42 -3.01 2.77
N SER A 65 -8.10 -3.64 3.91
CA SER A 65 -9.09 -4.40 4.68
C SER A 65 -9.82 -5.43 3.77
N ASP A 66 -11.13 -5.53 3.85
CA ASP A 66 -11.97 -6.36 2.98
C ASP A 66 -12.32 -5.69 1.64
N GLU A 67 -11.91 -4.44 1.44
CA GLU A 67 -12.14 -3.70 0.19
C GLU A 67 -11.02 -3.95 -0.82
N THR A 68 -11.39 -4.47 -1.98
CA THR A 68 -10.47 -4.58 -3.11
C THR A 68 -10.51 -3.29 -3.92
N VAL A 69 -9.41 -2.54 -3.91
CA VAL A 69 -9.21 -1.35 -4.74
C VAL A 69 -8.65 -1.79 -6.09
N PHE A 70 -9.54 -1.86 -7.08
CA PHE A 70 -9.27 -2.56 -8.34
C PHE A 70 -8.35 -1.86 -9.32
N GLN A 71 -7.88 -0.62 -9.08
CA GLN A 71 -7.01 0.05 -10.06
C GLN A 71 -5.85 0.85 -9.44
N PRO A 72 -4.60 0.56 -9.83
CA PRO A 72 -3.37 1.11 -9.25
C PRO A 72 -3.06 2.52 -9.76
N THR A 73 -4.06 3.38 -9.83
CA THR A 73 -3.90 4.83 -10.06
C THR A 73 -4.86 5.62 -9.19
N THR A 74 -5.81 4.94 -8.55
CA THR A 74 -6.77 5.56 -7.65
C THR A 74 -6.13 5.87 -6.30
N ARG A 75 -6.51 7.03 -5.76
CA ARG A 75 -6.18 7.42 -4.39
C ARG A 75 -7.22 6.77 -3.49
N LYS A 76 -6.77 6.12 -2.42
CA LYS A 76 -7.62 5.63 -1.34
C LYS A 76 -7.51 6.60 -0.17
N TRP A 77 -8.64 7.17 0.21
CA TRP A 77 -8.79 7.87 1.47
C TRP A 77 -9.06 6.86 2.58
N VAL A 78 -8.29 6.93 3.65
CA VAL A 78 -8.49 6.13 4.86
C VAL A 78 -8.78 7.09 5.99
N GLU A 79 -9.98 6.98 6.54
CA GLU A 79 -10.44 7.74 7.71
C GLU A 79 -10.12 6.99 8.99
N ASP A 80 -9.88 7.73 10.07
CA ASP A 80 -9.60 7.20 11.41
C ASP A 80 -8.53 6.08 11.41
N ALA A 81 -7.44 6.31 10.69
CA ALA A 81 -6.28 5.43 10.55
C ALA A 81 -5.51 5.28 11.88
N ARG A 82 -6.12 4.62 12.86
CA ARG A 82 -5.48 4.25 14.12
C ARG A 82 -4.73 2.94 13.95
N ASP A 83 -3.56 2.83 14.58
CA ASP A 83 -2.86 1.56 14.78
C ASP A 83 -2.39 0.82 13.51
N ASN A 84 -2.02 1.59 12.47
CA ASN A 84 -1.49 1.16 11.17
C ASN A 84 -2.55 0.87 10.08
N VAL A 85 -2.28 1.36 8.87
CA VAL A 85 -3.03 1.08 7.65
C VAL A 85 -2.30 0.01 6.86
N SER A 86 -2.94 -1.14 6.66
CA SER A 86 -2.34 -2.27 5.93
C SER A 86 -2.95 -2.43 4.55
N PHE A 87 -2.09 -2.56 3.54
CA PHE A 87 -2.46 -2.86 2.17
C PHE A 87 -1.80 -4.15 1.71
N TRP A 88 -2.51 -4.90 0.87
CA TRP A 88 -1.93 -5.98 0.09
C TRP A 88 -1.84 -5.53 -1.35
N VAL A 89 -0.67 -5.64 -1.95
CA VAL A 89 -0.43 -5.30 -3.35
C VAL A 89 -0.10 -6.58 -4.10
N THR A 90 -0.83 -6.86 -5.17
CA THR A 90 -0.71 -8.12 -5.93
C THR A 90 -0.43 -7.80 -7.38
N GLY A 91 0.55 -8.48 -7.99
CA GLY A 91 0.78 -8.46 -9.44
C GLY A 91 0.17 -9.69 -10.11
N ALA A 92 0.09 -9.69 -11.44
CA ALA A 92 -0.36 -10.86 -12.21
C ALA A 92 0.71 -11.96 -12.31
N ASP A 93 1.99 -11.60 -12.14
CA ASP A 93 3.13 -12.48 -12.28
C ASP A 93 4.28 -12.11 -11.31
N ASP A 94 5.20 -13.03 -11.11
CA ASP A 94 6.43 -12.81 -10.33
C ASP A 94 7.52 -12.07 -11.15
N ALA A 95 7.13 -11.42 -12.25
CA ALA A 95 8.05 -10.83 -13.22
C ALA A 95 8.81 -9.58 -12.71
N GLY A 96 8.67 -9.23 -11.43
CA GLY A 96 9.53 -8.25 -10.77
C GLY A 96 9.20 -6.79 -11.08
N GLY A 97 7.97 -6.49 -11.52
CA GLY A 97 7.51 -5.11 -11.66
C GLY A 97 7.58 -4.35 -10.34
N VAL A 98 7.97 -3.08 -10.36
CA VAL A 98 8.00 -2.24 -9.16
C VAL A 98 6.76 -1.35 -9.17
N CYS A 99 6.13 -1.20 -8.00
CA CYS A 99 5.13 -0.15 -7.80
C CYS A 99 5.59 0.81 -6.71
N THR A 100 4.95 1.97 -6.67
CA THR A 100 5.11 2.96 -5.62
C THR A 100 3.87 2.93 -4.76
N VAL A 101 4.07 2.95 -3.45
CA VAL A 101 3.03 3.24 -2.48
C VAL A 101 3.39 4.56 -1.81
N THR A 102 2.62 5.60 -2.08
CA THR A 102 2.76 6.90 -1.41
C THR A 102 1.64 7.09 -0.41
N ALA A 103 2.01 7.51 0.79
CA ALA A 103 1.11 7.87 1.87
C ALA A 103 1.32 9.32 2.26
N TRP A 104 0.23 10.05 2.51
CA TRP A 104 0.27 11.39 3.07
C TRP A 104 -0.71 11.47 4.21
N GLU A 105 -0.19 11.84 5.37
CA GLU A 105 -0.98 12.14 6.54
C GLU A 105 -1.50 13.57 6.46
N VAL A 106 -2.82 13.74 6.55
CA VAL A 106 -3.47 15.04 6.47
C VAL A 106 -3.56 15.64 7.86
N MET A 107 -2.84 16.75 8.10
CA MET A 107 -2.98 17.51 9.34
C MET A 107 -4.35 18.20 9.38
N GLY A 108 -5.08 17.98 10.47
CA GLY A 108 -6.35 18.65 10.79
C GLY A 108 -6.16 20.00 11.46
#